data_AF-A0A9E2ZR98-F1
#
_entry.id   AF-A0A9E2ZR98-F1
#
_cell.length_a   1.000
_cell.length_b   1.000
_cell.length_c   1.000
_cell.angle_alpha   90.00
_cell.angle_beta   90.00
_cell.angle_gamma   90.00
#
_symmetry.space_group_name_H-M   'P 1'
#
loop_
_entity.id
_entity.type
_entity.pdbx_description
1 polymer ?
#
loop_
_entity_poly.entity_id
_entity_poly.type
_entity_poly.pdbx_seq_one_letter_code
_entity_poly.pdbx_strand_id
1 'polypeptide(L)'
;MVVRRGPAVVAAAAALVAALLQSCSRNAAEQINYAVDGPLATYNANTVVGAASSAPQAFARALTGFGYHGPDGQIVGDHDFGAVSVVGREPLLLDYQIADSAVYSDGKPITCDD
;
A
#
# COMPACT_ATOMS: atom_id res chain seq x y z
N MET A 1 -51.15 16.78 24.71
CA MET A 1 -50.58 15.94 23.63
C MET A 1 -49.16 15.58 24.03
N VAL A 2 -48.95 14.42 24.68
CA VAL A 2 -47.61 14.02 25.18
C VAL A 2 -46.87 13.38 24.01
N VAL A 3 -45.86 14.08 23.48
CA VAL A 3 -44.98 13.55 22.43
C VAL A 3 -44.17 12.40 23.04
N ARG A 4 -44.49 11.17 22.67
CA ARG A 4 -43.70 9.97 23.03
C ARG A 4 -42.34 10.04 22.33
N ARG A 5 -41.37 10.72 22.94
CA ARG A 5 -39.98 10.80 22.45
C ARG A 5 -39.15 9.52 22.71
N GLY A 6 -39.65 8.62 23.55
CA GLY A 6 -38.97 7.37 23.95
C GLY A 6 -38.50 6.48 22.80
N PRO A 7 -39.33 6.11 21.80
CA PRO A 7 -38.91 5.20 20.75
C PRO A 7 -37.86 5.81 19.81
N ALA A 8 -37.90 7.12 19.56
CA ALA A 8 -36.94 7.80 18.70
C ALA A 8 -35.54 7.88 19.32
N VAL A 9 -35.45 8.10 20.64
CA VAL A 9 -34.17 8.16 21.37
C VAL A 9 -33.51 6.77 21.43
N VAL A 10 -34.31 5.72 21.65
CA VAL A 10 -33.79 4.33 21.64
C VAL A 10 -33.28 3.93 20.26
N ALA A 11 -34.00 4.29 19.18
CA ALA A 11 -33.56 4.02 17.82
C ALA A 11 -32.25 4.75 17.46
N ALA A 12 -32.11 6.01 17.86
CA ALA A 12 -30.88 6.78 17.62
C ALA A 12 -29.69 6.21 18.40
N ALA A 13 -29.88 5.80 19.65
CA ALA A 13 -28.83 5.16 20.44
C ALA A 13 -28.38 3.81 19.86
N ALA A 14 -29.34 2.98 19.41
CA ALA A 14 -29.02 1.70 18.77
C ALA A 14 -28.25 1.89 17.45
N ALA A 15 -28.62 2.89 16.65
CA ALA A 15 -27.91 3.23 15.42
C ALA A 15 -26.47 3.71 15.67
N LEU A 16 -26.25 4.53 16.71
CA LEU A 16 -24.90 4.95 17.11
C LEU A 16 -24.04 3.76 17.55
N VAL A 17 -24.57 2.86 18.37
CA VAL A 17 -23.84 1.68 18.83
C VAL A 17 -23.51 0.75 17.66
N ALA A 18 -24.44 0.55 16.72
CA ALA A 18 -24.18 -0.21 15.50
C ALA A 18 -23.10 0.43 14.61
N ALA A 19 -23.07 1.76 14.50
CA ALA A 19 -22.03 2.48 13.75
C ALA A 19 -20.65 2.38 14.42
N LEU A 20 -20.59 2.41 15.75
CA LEU A 20 -19.34 2.25 16.51
C LEU A 20 -18.78 0.81 16.42
N LEU A 21 -19.64 -0.20 16.26
CA LEU A 21 -19.23 -1.61 16.11
C LEU A 21 -18.59 -1.92 14.74
N GLN A 22 -18.90 -1.16 13.68
CA GLN A 22 -18.27 -1.32 12.35
C GLN A 22 -16.80 -0.89 12.34
N SER A 23 -16.37 -0.03 13.27
CA SER A 23 -14.96 0.34 13.44
C SER A 23 -14.09 -0.83 13.94
N CYS A 24 -14.70 -1.90 14.47
CA CYS A 24 -13.98 -3.05 14.99
C CYS A 24 -13.91 -4.23 14.00
N SER A 25 -14.57 -4.16 12.83
CA SER A 25 -14.44 -5.21 11.82
C SER A 25 -13.10 -5.07 11.10
N ARG A 26 -12.12 -5.90 11.48
CA ARG A 26 -10.78 -5.99 10.88
C ARG A 26 -10.75 -6.67 9.50
N ASN A 27 -11.86 -6.66 8.76
CA ASN A 27 -11.89 -7.31 7.45
C ASN A 27 -11.24 -6.37 6.44
N ALA A 28 -10.15 -6.82 5.82
CA ALA A 28 -9.59 -6.15 4.65
C ALA A 28 -10.68 -6.03 3.58
N ALA A 29 -10.76 -4.88 2.92
CA ALA A 29 -11.71 -4.72 1.81
C ALA A 29 -11.38 -5.73 0.71
N GLU A 30 -12.39 -6.42 0.19
CA GLU A 30 -12.24 -7.37 -0.93
C GLU A 30 -11.78 -6.64 -2.21
N GLN A 31 -12.13 -5.36 -2.33
CA GLN A 31 -11.71 -4.50 -3.42
C GLN A 31 -11.29 -3.13 -2.90
N ILE A 32 -10.19 -2.61 -3.46
CA ILE A 32 -9.68 -1.27 -3.19
C ILE A 32 -9.74 -0.48 -4.50
N ASN A 33 -10.51 0.60 -4.51
CA ASN A 33 -10.54 1.54 -5.62
C ASN A 33 -9.67 2.74 -5.24
N TYR A 34 -8.69 3.07 -6.07
CA TYR A 34 -7.86 4.26 -5.91
C TYR A 34 -7.84 5.03 -7.23
N ALA A 35 -7.70 6.34 -7.14
CA ALA A 35 -7.60 7.24 -8.29
C ALA A 35 -6.22 7.91 -8.29
N VAL A 36 -5.69 8.15 -9.49
CA VAL A 36 -4.45 8.90 -9.72
C VAL A 36 -4.79 10.15 -10.53
N ASP A 37 -3.99 11.19 -10.35
CA ASP A 37 -4.29 12.55 -10.83
C ASP A 37 -3.76 12.88 -12.23
N GLY A 38 -3.44 11.87 -13.05
CA GLY A 38 -2.86 12.07 -14.38
C GLY A 38 -3.03 10.88 -15.35
N PRO A 39 -2.52 11.04 -16.59
CA PRO A 39 -2.63 10.01 -17.61
C PRO A 39 -1.69 8.83 -17.32
N LEU A 40 -2.17 7.62 -17.64
CA LEU A 40 -1.38 6.39 -17.62
C LEU A 40 -0.97 6.00 -19.04
N ALA A 41 -0.01 6.72 -19.61
CA ALA A 41 0.41 6.54 -21.01
C ALA A 41 1.27 5.29 -21.25
N THR A 42 1.86 4.72 -20.19
CA THR A 42 2.69 3.51 -20.22
C THR A 42 2.66 2.84 -18.85
N TYR A 43 2.91 1.54 -18.80
CA TYR A 43 3.05 0.78 -17.55
C TYR A 43 4.51 0.66 -17.11
N ASN A 44 5.46 1.09 -17.95
CA ASN A 44 6.88 1.09 -17.59
C ASN A 44 7.26 2.43 -16.95
N ALA A 45 7.24 2.47 -15.62
CA ALA A 45 7.65 3.63 -14.82
C ALA A 45 9.16 3.94 -14.94
N ASN A 46 9.99 3.02 -15.44
CA ASN A 46 11.44 3.18 -15.59
C ASN A 46 11.86 3.89 -16.89
N THR A 47 10.91 4.58 -17.54
CA THR A 47 11.17 5.43 -18.71
C THR A 47 10.91 6.89 -18.36
N VAL A 48 11.49 7.83 -19.12
CA VAL A 48 11.25 9.27 -18.89
C VAL A 48 9.75 9.60 -18.93
N VAL A 49 9.03 9.06 -19.92
CA VAL A 49 7.57 9.27 -20.06
C VAL A 49 6.81 8.62 -18.90
N GLY A 50 7.18 7.40 -18.50
CA GLY A 50 6.53 6.68 -17.41
C GLY A 50 6.73 7.36 -16.06
N ALA A 51 7.96 7.76 -15.74
CA ALA A 51 8.31 8.44 -14.50
C ALA A 51 7.59 9.80 -14.34
N ALA A 52 7.32 10.50 -15.45
CA ALA A 52 6.58 11.76 -15.47
C ALA A 52 5.05 11.59 -15.60
N SER A 53 4.54 10.36 -15.54
CA SER A 53 3.11 10.02 -15.66
C SER A 53 2.52 9.55 -14.32
N SER A 54 1.28 9.06 -14.32
CA SER A 54 0.69 8.43 -13.12
C SER A 54 1.17 7.01 -12.85
N ALA A 55 2.05 6.43 -13.67
CA ALA A 55 2.56 5.07 -13.49
C ALA A 55 3.20 4.81 -12.10
N PRO A 56 4.03 5.70 -11.53
CA PRO A 56 4.62 5.48 -10.21
C PRO A 56 3.57 5.39 -9.09
N GLN A 57 2.48 6.15 -9.19
CA GLN A 57 1.39 6.14 -8.22
C GLN A 57 0.50 4.90 -8.41
N ALA A 58 0.18 4.56 -9.67
CA ALA A 58 -0.68 3.43 -10.00
C ALA A 58 -0.04 2.06 -9.70
N PHE A 59 1.28 1.96 -9.87
CA PHE A 59 1.99 0.69 -9.73
C PHE A 59 2.91 0.64 -8.50
N ALA A 60 2.76 1.54 -7.54
CA ALA A 60 3.58 1.62 -6.32
C ALA A 60 3.65 0.31 -5.51
N ARG A 61 2.65 -0.58 -5.66
CA ARG A 61 2.60 -1.89 -4.99
C ARG A 61 2.71 -3.10 -5.94
N ALA A 62 2.77 -2.86 -7.25
CA ALA A 62 2.87 -3.92 -8.26
C ALA A 62 4.27 -3.99 -8.91
N LEU A 63 4.96 -2.85 -8.99
CA LEU A 63 6.32 -2.71 -9.52
C LEU A 63 7.24 -2.19 -8.41
N THR A 64 7.16 -2.85 -7.26
CA THR A 64 7.99 -2.54 -6.08
C THR A 64 9.40 -3.12 -6.23
N GLY A 65 10.27 -2.77 -5.29
CA GLY A 65 11.62 -3.32 -5.12
C GLY A 65 11.98 -3.33 -3.65
N PHE A 66 13.23 -3.09 -3.28
CA PHE A 66 13.65 -2.97 -1.86
C PHE A 66 12.97 -1.83 -1.08
N GLY A 67 12.27 -0.92 -1.76
CA GLY A 67 11.42 0.08 -1.11
C GLY A 67 10.44 0.74 -2.07
N TYR A 68 9.48 1.45 -1.47
CA TYR A 68 8.41 2.18 -2.17
C TYR A 68 8.07 3.48 -1.44
N HIS A 69 7.36 4.39 -2.11
CA HIS A 69 6.89 5.62 -1.49
C HIS A 69 5.70 5.35 -0.56
N GLY A 70 5.85 5.74 0.70
CA GLY A 70 4.79 5.75 1.69
C GLY A 70 3.81 6.92 1.49
N PRO A 71 2.75 6.99 2.31
CA PRO A 71 1.68 7.98 2.19
C PRO A 71 2.13 9.43 2.33
N ASP A 72 3.26 9.69 3.00
CA ASP A 72 3.85 11.02 3.17
C ASP A 72 5.01 11.27 2.19
N GLY A 73 5.20 10.39 1.20
CA GLY A 73 6.28 10.45 0.20
C GLY A 73 7.63 9.89 0.68
N GLN A 74 7.74 9.48 1.95
CA GLN A 74 8.92 8.83 2.51
C GLN A 74 9.22 7.50 1.83
N ILE A 75 10.49 7.08 1.80
CA ILE A 75 10.84 5.73 1.36
C ILE A 75 10.59 4.75 2.51
N VAL A 76 9.79 3.72 2.23
CA VAL A 76 9.51 2.60 3.12
C VAL A 76 10.18 1.35 2.55
N GLY A 77 10.88 0.58 3.39
CA GLY A 77 11.48 -0.69 2.97
C GLY A 77 10.41 -1.74 2.67
N ASP A 78 10.56 -2.48 1.57
CA ASP A 78 9.67 -3.59 1.24
C ASP A 78 10.27 -4.92 1.68
N HIS A 79 9.86 -5.38 2.86
CA HIS A 79 10.35 -6.61 3.44
C HIS A 79 9.80 -7.89 2.76
N ASP A 80 8.78 -7.75 1.91
CA ASP A 80 8.31 -8.86 1.07
C ASP A 80 9.27 -9.08 -0.11
N PHE A 81 9.93 -8.01 -0.57
CA PHE A 81 10.95 -8.07 -1.62
C PHE A 81 12.32 -8.46 -1.05
N GLY A 82 12.72 -7.89 0.09
CA GLY A 82 14.01 -8.19 0.71
C GLY A 82 14.43 -7.28 1.85
N ALA A 83 15.70 -7.33 2.19
CA ALA A 83 16.30 -6.52 3.24
C ALA A 83 17.57 -5.80 2.76
N VAL A 84 17.79 -4.60 3.29
CA VAL A 84 19.02 -3.82 3.09
C VAL A 84 19.65 -3.57 4.45
N SER A 85 20.92 -3.94 4.61
CA SER A 85 21.66 -3.75 5.87
C SER A 85 22.96 -3.00 5.63
N VAL A 86 23.35 -2.13 6.57
CA VAL A 86 24.65 -1.45 6.54
C VAL A 86 25.69 -2.37 7.16
N VAL A 87 26.62 -2.85 6.35
CA VAL A 87 27.69 -3.78 6.78
C VAL A 87 29.06 -3.11 6.88
N GLY A 88 29.17 -1.85 6.46
CA GLY A 88 30.38 -1.03 6.63
C GLY A 88 30.09 0.46 6.54
N ARG A 89 30.91 1.27 7.23
CA ARG A 89 30.89 2.73 7.13
C ARG A 89 32.33 3.19 6.92
N GLU A 90 32.54 4.02 5.88
CA GLU A 90 33.83 4.49 5.38
C GLU A 90 34.69 3.42 4.65
N PRO A 91 34.28 3.00 3.43
CA PRO A 91 33.14 3.48 2.66
C PRO A 91 31.80 2.87 3.14
N LEU A 92 30.68 3.46 2.72
CA LEU A 92 29.37 2.85 2.98
C LEU A 92 29.29 1.53 2.21
N LEU A 93 29.19 0.41 2.93
CA LEU A 93 28.85 -0.89 2.35
C LEU A 93 27.45 -1.28 2.79
N LEU A 94 26.65 -1.68 1.80
CA LEU A 94 25.30 -2.18 1.99
C LEU A 94 25.25 -3.63 1.51
N ASP A 95 24.59 -4.47 2.30
CA ASP A 95 24.24 -5.82 1.91
C ASP A 95 22.74 -5.86 1.57
N TYR A 96 22.44 -6.33 0.36
CA TYR A 96 21.09 -6.43 -0.19
C TYR A 96 20.74 -7.91 -0.31
N GLN A 97 19.73 -8.34 0.44
CA GLN A 97 19.24 -9.71 0.42
C GLN A 97 17.84 -9.74 -0.19
N ILE A 98 17.70 -10.34 -1.36
CA ILE A 98 16.38 -10.66 -1.94
C ILE A 98 15.75 -11.77 -1.10
N ALA A 99 14.47 -11.66 -0.77
CA ALA A 99 13.77 -12.68 -0.01
C ALA A 99 13.64 -13.98 -0.83
N ASP A 100 13.84 -15.15 -0.21
CA ASP A 100 13.70 -16.45 -0.89
C ASP A 100 12.29 -16.68 -1.48
N SER A 101 11.28 -16.01 -0.92
CA SER A 101 9.90 -16.04 -1.39
C SER A 101 9.58 -15.00 -2.47
N ALA A 102 10.52 -14.12 -2.82
CA ALA A 102 10.30 -13.09 -3.82
C ALA A 102 10.23 -13.71 -5.20
N VAL A 103 9.03 -13.72 -5.78
CA VAL A 103 8.75 -14.25 -7.11
C VAL A 103 8.00 -13.20 -7.92
N TYR A 104 8.23 -13.20 -9.23
CA TYR A 104 7.39 -12.50 -10.17
C TYR A 104 5.97 -13.06 -10.15
N SER A 105 5.02 -12.31 -10.71
CA SER A 105 3.62 -12.74 -10.83
C SER A 105 3.44 -14.01 -11.67
N ASP A 106 4.43 -14.40 -12.47
CA ASP A 106 4.46 -15.66 -13.22
C ASP A 106 5.12 -16.83 -12.46
N GLY A 107 5.54 -16.58 -11.21
CA GLY A 107 6.13 -17.57 -10.31
C GLY A 107 7.64 -17.75 -10.44
N LYS A 108 8.33 -17.04 -11.35
CA LYS A 108 9.79 -17.12 -11.43
C LYS A 108 10.45 -16.40 -10.25
N PRO A 109 11.50 -16.99 -9.63
CA PRO A 109 12.26 -16.30 -8.60
C PRO A 109 12.89 -15.00 -9.12
N ILE A 110 12.90 -13.98 -8.28
CA ILE A 110 13.65 -12.75 -8.51
C ILE A 110 15.10 -12.98 -8.10
N THR A 111 16.05 -12.48 -8.89
CA THR A 111 17.49 -12.72 -8.72
C THR A 111 18.27 -11.41 -8.79
N CYS A 112 19.59 -11.47 -8.53
CA CYS A 112 20.47 -10.29 -8.61
C CYS A 112 20.68 -9.78 -10.05
N ASP A 113 20.27 -10.54 -11.07
CA ASP A 113 20.41 -10.16 -12.49
C ASP A 113 19.18 -9.38 -13.02
N ASP A 114 18.13 -9.26 -12.20
CA ASP A 114 16.90 -8.51 -12.47
C ASP A 114 17.02 -7.02 -12.10
#